data_AF-A0A934D015-F1
#
_entry.id   AF-A0A934D015-F1
#
_cell.length_a   1.000
_cell.length_b   1.000
_cell.length_c   1.000
_cell.angle_alpha   90.00
_cell.angle_beta   90.00
_cell.angle_gamma   90.00
#
_symmetry.space_group_name_H-M   'P 1'
#
loop_
_entity.id
_entity.type
_entity.pdbx_description
1 polymer ?
#
loop_
_entity_poly.entity_id
_entity_poly.type
_entity_poly.pdbx_seq_one_letter_code
_entity_poly.pdbx_strand_id
1 'polypeptide(L)'
;MKDIEGFKEWYAERQAGLKNDPLARFFHRFRNINHHIGENIVNSGSMRQGNFIKWFFCPVADIQTVPEEDVEKVCKAYFVQLLELVYQCYQSFGPHIDAQQYFTAENFGRTGKTIDDADEEITGIRGWTEVPGIEEERRWEMLRKSVLGCEINQIFEEYLGKTVNII
;
A
#
# COMPACT_ATOMS: atom_id res chain seq x y z
N MET A 1 7.29 -13.33 -1.85
CA MET A 1 7.70 -12.60 -0.64
C MET A 1 8.18 -13.48 0.51
N LYS A 2 7.74 -14.75 0.67
CA LYS A 2 8.20 -15.59 1.79
C LYS A 2 9.71 -15.84 1.80
N ASP A 3 10.35 -15.76 0.64
CA ASP A 3 11.79 -15.95 0.46
C ASP A 3 12.58 -14.63 0.46
N ILE A 4 11.93 -13.50 0.71
CA ILE A 4 12.60 -12.21 0.86
C ILE A 4 13.13 -12.12 2.30
N GLU A 5 14.41 -11.83 2.44
CA GLU A 5 15.07 -11.65 3.73
C GLU A 5 14.34 -10.60 4.59
N GLY A 6 14.10 -10.92 5.86
CA GLY A 6 13.42 -10.03 6.82
C GLY A 6 11.92 -9.87 6.62
N PHE A 7 11.34 -10.33 5.51
CA PHE A 7 9.89 -10.19 5.26
C PHE A 7 9.05 -10.94 6.28
N LYS A 8 9.47 -12.14 6.68
CA LYS A 8 8.71 -12.98 7.61
C LYS A 8 8.56 -12.32 8.98
N GLU A 9 9.66 -11.78 9.50
CA GLU A 9 9.73 -11.08 10.78
C GLU A 9 8.92 -9.78 10.71
N TRP A 10 9.12 -8.98 9.67
CA TRP A 10 8.36 -7.75 9.42
C TRP A 10 6.85 -8.01 9.35
N TYR A 11 6.44 -9.05 8.61
CA TYR A 11 5.05 -9.41 8.45
C TYR A 11 4.42 -9.87 9.76
N ALA A 12 5.14 -10.68 10.55
CA ALA A 12 4.69 -11.14 11.86
C ALA A 12 4.47 -9.97 12.83
N GLU A 13 5.37 -8.97 12.83
CA GLU A 13 5.22 -7.75 13.64
C GLU A 13 3.96 -6.97 13.25
N ARG A 14 3.74 -6.73 11.95
CA ARG A 14 2.55 -6.00 11.46
C ARG A 14 1.26 -6.75 11.74
N GLN A 15 1.26 -8.08 11.63
CA GLN A 15 0.12 -8.90 12.04
C GLN A 15 -0.17 -8.79 13.54
N ALA A 16 0.86 -8.79 14.40
CA ALA A 16 0.68 -8.61 15.83
C ALA A 16 0.10 -7.22 16.15
N GLY A 17 0.56 -6.17 15.45
CA GLY A 17 0.01 -4.82 15.55
C GLY A 17 -1.50 -4.78 15.23
N LEU A 18 -1.90 -5.30 14.07
CA LEU A 18 -3.32 -5.35 13.68
C LEU A 18 -4.18 -6.23 14.60
N LYS A 19 -3.61 -7.29 15.18
CA LYS A 19 -4.30 -8.12 16.18
C LYS A 19 -4.56 -7.37 17.49
N ASN A 20 -3.73 -6.40 17.85
CA ASN A 20 -3.90 -5.60 19.06
C ASN A 20 -4.72 -4.32 18.82
N ASP A 21 -4.92 -3.93 17.57
CA ASP A 21 -5.70 -2.77 17.18
C ASP A 21 -7.22 -3.05 17.26
N PRO A 22 -8.00 -2.28 18.06
CA PRO A 22 -9.43 -2.50 18.21
C PRO A 22 -10.23 -2.30 16.91
N LEU A 23 -9.83 -1.35 16.07
CA LEU A 23 -10.50 -1.02 14.82
C LEU A 23 -10.29 -2.11 13.77
N ALA A 24 -9.04 -2.58 13.61
CA ALA A 24 -8.71 -3.69 12.72
C ALA A 24 -9.39 -4.99 13.16
N ARG A 25 -9.45 -5.25 14.48
CA ARG A 25 -10.21 -6.38 15.01
C ARG A 25 -11.70 -6.28 14.73
N PHE A 26 -12.28 -5.08 14.86
CA PHE A 26 -13.68 -4.84 14.52
C PHE A 26 -13.94 -5.14 13.05
N PHE A 27 -13.16 -4.56 12.12
CA PHE A 27 -13.35 -4.80 10.69
C PHE A 27 -13.08 -6.25 10.25
N HIS A 28 -12.15 -6.94 10.90
CA HIS A 28 -11.94 -8.36 10.68
C HIS A 28 -13.18 -9.19 11.06
N ARG A 29 -13.79 -8.91 12.22
CA ARG A 29 -15.04 -9.56 12.64
C ARG A 29 -16.20 -9.18 11.73
N PHE A 30 -16.34 -7.91 11.40
CA PHE A 30 -17.38 -7.40 10.52
C PHE A 30 -17.36 -8.10 9.17
N ARG A 31 -16.18 -8.22 8.54
CA ARG A 31 -16.02 -8.98 7.29
C ARG A 31 -16.51 -10.41 7.44
N ASN A 32 -16.12 -11.10 8.51
CA ASN A 32 -16.51 -12.50 8.72
C ASN A 32 -18.03 -12.65 8.84
N ILE A 33 -18.69 -11.75 9.56
CA ILE A 33 -20.16 -11.78 9.70
C ILE A 33 -20.84 -11.41 8.39
N ASN A 34 -20.44 -10.31 7.77
CA ASN A 34 -21.09 -9.83 6.56
C ASN A 34 -20.95 -10.83 5.40
N HIS A 35 -19.76 -11.41 5.21
CA HIS A 35 -19.52 -12.35 4.11
C HIS A 35 -20.06 -13.76 4.37
N HIS A 36 -20.15 -14.22 5.62
CA HIS A 36 -20.56 -15.60 5.93
C HIS A 36 -21.96 -15.74 6.50
N ILE A 37 -22.48 -14.71 7.17
CA ILE A 37 -23.80 -14.70 7.82
C ILE A 37 -24.79 -13.83 7.03
N GLY A 38 -24.32 -12.79 6.34
CA GLY A 38 -25.14 -11.91 5.51
C GLY A 38 -25.83 -10.79 6.28
N GLU A 39 -25.51 -10.59 7.56
CA GLU A 39 -26.03 -9.46 8.33
C GLU A 39 -25.35 -8.14 7.93
N ASN A 40 -26.16 -7.10 7.75
CA ASN A 40 -25.69 -5.74 7.58
C ASN A 40 -25.76 -5.01 8.92
N ILE A 41 -24.61 -4.57 9.42
CA ILE A 41 -24.49 -3.85 10.69
C ILE A 41 -24.60 -2.33 10.54
N VAL A 42 -24.78 -1.81 9.32
CA VAL A 42 -25.03 -0.39 9.04
C VAL A 42 -26.54 -0.17 8.95
N ASN A 43 -27.18 0.16 10.08
CA ASN A 43 -28.65 0.19 10.17
C ASN A 43 -29.25 1.49 10.72
N SER A 44 -28.45 2.45 11.21
CA SER A 44 -28.99 3.65 11.86
C SER A 44 -28.50 4.93 11.19
N GLY A 45 -29.45 5.74 10.71
CA GLY A 45 -29.24 7.11 10.21
C GLY A 45 -29.89 8.11 11.16
N SER A 46 -29.14 9.08 11.69
CA SER A 46 -29.72 10.18 12.49
C SER A 46 -29.81 11.46 11.68
N MET A 47 -30.96 12.14 11.73
CA MET A 47 -31.21 13.41 11.05
C MET A 47 -31.36 14.53 12.09
N ARG A 48 -30.56 15.59 11.98
CA ARG A 48 -30.76 16.84 12.73
C ARG A 48 -31.25 17.92 11.77
N GLN A 49 -32.24 18.70 12.21
CA GLN A 49 -32.96 19.74 11.47
C GLN A 49 -32.14 20.38 10.32
N GLY A 50 -32.36 19.88 9.11
CA GLY A 50 -31.90 20.49 7.87
C GLY A 50 -30.54 20.08 7.31
N ASN A 51 -29.70 19.27 7.96
CA ASN A 51 -28.40 18.87 7.39
C ASN A 51 -27.79 17.56 7.95
N PHE A 52 -27.19 16.78 7.03
CA PHE A 52 -26.40 15.54 7.15
C PHE A 52 -27.04 14.34 7.89
N ILE A 53 -27.21 13.22 7.15
CA ILE A 53 -27.48 11.89 7.71
C ILE A 53 -26.16 11.32 8.19
N LYS A 54 -26.02 11.08 9.49
CA LYS A 54 -24.90 10.29 10.04
C LYS A 54 -25.28 8.83 10.13
N TRP A 55 -24.39 7.95 9.67
CA TRP A 55 -24.57 6.50 9.72
C TRP A 55 -23.74 5.93 10.86
N PHE A 56 -24.32 4.99 11.61
CA PHE A 56 -23.61 4.32 12.69
C PHE A 56 -23.65 2.80 12.51
N PHE A 57 -22.60 2.16 13.02
CA PHE A 57 -22.61 0.71 13.21
C PHE A 57 -23.55 0.35 14.35
N CYS A 58 -24.35 -0.68 14.15
CA CYS A 58 -25.26 -1.23 15.15
C CYS A 58 -24.71 -2.56 15.67
N PRO A 59 -24.75 -2.80 16.99
CA PRO A 59 -24.45 -4.12 17.53
C PRO A 59 -25.37 -5.20 16.95
N VAL A 60 -24.80 -6.37 16.70
CA VAL A 60 -25.52 -7.60 16.33
C VAL A 60 -25.05 -8.75 17.22
N ALA A 61 -25.73 -9.89 17.18
CA ALA A 61 -25.48 -11.03 18.08
C ALA A 61 -23.98 -11.33 18.24
N ASP A 62 -23.24 -11.39 17.12
CA ASP A 62 -21.82 -11.74 17.08
C ASP A 62 -20.85 -10.55 17.23
N ILE A 63 -21.31 -9.29 17.14
CA ILE A 63 -20.53 -8.07 17.42
C ILE A 63 -21.34 -7.15 18.32
N GLN A 64 -21.08 -7.24 19.62
CA GLN A 64 -21.70 -6.36 20.60
C GLN A 64 -20.99 -5.00 20.73
N THR A 65 -19.67 -4.98 20.49
CA THR A 65 -18.85 -3.77 20.57
C THR A 65 -18.62 -3.21 19.17
N VAL A 66 -19.23 -2.08 18.88
CA VAL A 66 -19.10 -1.36 17.60
C VAL A 66 -18.51 0.04 17.84
N PRO A 67 -17.83 0.63 16.83
CA PRO A 67 -17.38 2.02 16.90
C PRO A 67 -18.54 2.99 17.11
N GLU A 68 -18.31 4.05 17.90
CA GLU A 68 -19.31 5.08 18.20
C GLU A 68 -19.31 6.21 17.17
N GLU A 69 -18.25 6.34 16.39
CA GLU A 69 -18.14 7.34 15.33
C GLU A 69 -18.96 6.98 14.08
N ASP A 70 -19.14 8.00 13.24
CA ASP A 70 -19.80 7.84 11.94
C ASP A 70 -19.08 6.82 11.05
N VAL A 71 -19.86 5.98 10.37
CA VAL A 71 -19.38 4.89 9.50
C VAL A 71 -18.35 5.38 8.49
N GLU A 72 -18.55 6.54 7.85
CA GLU A 72 -17.60 7.08 6.88
C GLU A 72 -16.25 7.36 7.56
N LYS A 73 -16.27 7.98 8.74
CA LYS A 73 -15.07 8.31 9.50
C LYS A 73 -14.31 7.05 9.92
N VAL A 74 -15.03 6.04 10.39
CA VAL A 74 -14.46 4.77 10.87
C VAL A 74 -13.88 3.97 9.71
N CYS A 75 -14.60 3.87 8.58
CA CYS A 75 -14.12 3.24 7.36
C CYS A 75 -12.88 3.94 6.80
N LYS A 76 -12.88 5.28 6.77
CA LYS A 76 -11.73 6.06 6.33
C LYS A 76 -10.52 5.84 7.25
N ALA A 77 -10.71 5.81 8.56
CA ALA A 77 -9.63 5.55 9.51
C ALA A 77 -9.00 4.16 9.30
N TYR A 78 -9.82 3.13 9.09
CA TYR A 78 -9.33 1.79 8.81
C TYR A 78 -8.66 1.68 7.44
N PHE A 79 -9.22 2.34 6.42
CA PHE A 79 -8.61 2.43 5.10
C PHE A 79 -7.21 3.06 5.17
N VAL A 80 -7.07 4.21 5.85
CA VAL A 80 -5.78 4.88 6.05
C VAL A 80 -4.79 3.98 6.80
N GLN A 81 -5.24 3.23 7.80
CA GLN A 81 -4.40 2.26 8.51
C GLN A 81 -3.86 1.15 7.59
N LEU A 82 -4.72 0.58 6.73
CA LEU A 82 -4.29 -0.41 5.75
C LEU A 82 -3.37 0.21 4.70
N LEU A 83 -3.66 1.41 4.24
CA LEU A 83 -2.87 2.12 3.26
C LEU A 83 -1.46 2.43 3.78
N GLU A 84 -1.33 2.85 5.04
CA GLU A 84 -0.03 3.05 5.69
C GLU A 84 0.76 1.74 5.78
N LEU A 85 0.11 0.61 6.03
CA LEU A 85 0.78 -0.71 6.01
C LEU A 85 1.31 -1.05 4.62
N VAL A 86 0.53 -0.79 3.57
CA VAL A 86 0.97 -1.01 2.18
C VAL A 86 2.14 -0.06 1.86
N TYR A 87 2.06 1.21 2.25
CA TYR A 87 3.15 2.18 2.07
C TYR A 87 4.45 1.70 2.74
N GLN A 88 4.38 1.22 3.98
CA GLN A 88 5.54 0.66 4.68
C GLN A 88 6.13 -0.57 4.00
N CYS A 89 5.29 -1.37 3.31
CA CYS A 89 5.74 -2.50 2.50
C CYS A 89 6.59 -2.02 1.32
N TYR A 90 6.16 -0.97 0.61
CA TYR A 90 6.97 -0.33 -0.43
C TYR A 90 8.28 0.24 0.11
N GLN A 91 8.29 0.85 1.30
CA GLN A 91 9.52 1.37 1.89
C GLN A 91 10.52 0.27 2.26
N SER A 92 10.02 -0.87 2.75
CA SER A 92 10.87 -1.95 3.28
C SER A 92 11.34 -2.92 2.20
N PHE A 93 10.50 -3.17 1.20
CA PHE A 93 10.72 -4.21 0.18
C PHE A 93 10.54 -3.70 -1.25
N GLY A 94 10.58 -2.38 -1.45
CA GLY A 94 10.32 -1.71 -2.72
C GLY A 94 10.96 -2.35 -3.95
N PRO A 95 12.28 -2.60 -3.97
CA PRO A 95 12.94 -3.27 -5.09
C PRO A 95 12.42 -4.66 -5.44
N HIS A 96 11.65 -5.32 -4.56
CA HIS A 96 11.03 -6.61 -4.83
C HIS A 96 9.60 -6.52 -5.37
N ILE A 97 8.95 -5.36 -5.29
CA ILE A 97 7.52 -5.18 -5.62
C ILE A 97 7.23 -3.99 -6.54
N ASP A 98 8.21 -3.11 -6.76
CA ASP A 98 8.11 -1.92 -7.60
C ASP A 98 9.30 -1.87 -8.57
N ALA A 99 9.03 -1.92 -9.88
CA ALA A 99 10.11 -1.98 -10.87
C ALA A 99 10.91 -0.67 -10.91
N GLN A 100 10.30 0.49 -10.63
CA GLN A 100 11.02 1.76 -10.58
C GLN A 100 11.97 1.85 -9.39
N GLN A 101 11.68 1.16 -8.28
CA GLN A 101 12.61 1.02 -7.16
C GLN A 101 13.68 -0.06 -7.39
N TYR A 102 13.35 -1.09 -8.17
CA TYR A 102 14.30 -2.12 -8.60
C TYR A 102 15.36 -1.56 -9.56
N PHE A 103 14.95 -0.82 -10.60
CA PHE A 103 15.83 -0.26 -11.63
C PHE A 103 16.49 1.05 -11.19
N THR A 104 17.29 0.99 -10.12
CA THR A 104 18.08 2.12 -9.61
C THR A 104 19.56 1.77 -9.58
N ALA A 105 20.41 2.78 -9.75
CA ALA A 105 21.86 2.64 -9.62
C ALA A 105 22.26 2.03 -8.26
N GLU A 106 21.59 2.45 -7.19
CA GLU A 106 21.82 1.94 -5.84
C GLU A 106 21.49 0.45 -5.72
N ASN A 107 20.31 0.02 -6.18
CA ASN A 107 19.88 -1.37 -6.06
C ASN A 107 20.75 -2.30 -6.93
N PHE A 108 21.08 -1.88 -8.16
CA PHE A 108 21.96 -2.64 -9.05
C PHE A 108 23.38 -2.72 -8.49
N GLY A 109 23.92 -1.62 -7.96
CA GLY A 109 25.25 -1.58 -7.33
C GLY A 109 25.39 -2.56 -6.15
N ARG A 110 24.35 -2.74 -5.33
CA ARG A 110 24.35 -3.71 -4.22
C ARG A 110 24.47 -5.17 -4.68
N THR A 111 24.07 -5.46 -5.91
CA THR A 111 24.13 -6.81 -6.50
C THR A 111 25.31 -6.99 -7.46
N GLY A 112 26.18 -5.98 -7.58
CA GLY A 112 27.30 -5.97 -8.52
C GLY A 112 26.87 -5.84 -9.98
N LYS A 113 25.62 -5.43 -10.23
CA LYS A 113 25.09 -5.16 -11.57
C LYS A 113 25.32 -3.71 -11.97
N THR A 114 25.29 -3.48 -13.27
CA THR A 114 25.53 -2.21 -13.96
C THR A 114 24.29 -1.74 -14.71
N ILE A 115 24.32 -0.52 -15.24
CA ILE A 115 23.23 0.00 -16.08
C ILE A 115 23.04 -0.82 -17.36
N ASP A 116 24.09 -1.43 -17.90
CA ASP A 116 23.98 -2.27 -19.10
C ASP A 116 23.26 -3.59 -18.80
N ASP A 117 23.33 -4.08 -17.56
CA ASP A 117 22.51 -5.22 -17.12
C ASP A 117 21.03 -4.81 -17.03
N ALA A 118 20.74 -3.57 -16.61
CA ALA A 118 19.38 -3.04 -16.61
C ALA A 118 18.82 -2.86 -18.03
N ASP A 119 19.64 -2.36 -18.97
CA ASP A 119 19.32 -2.27 -20.39
C ASP A 119 18.95 -3.66 -20.94
N GLU A 120 19.75 -4.68 -20.64
CA GLU A 120 19.51 -6.07 -21.06
C GLU A 120 18.24 -6.66 -20.44
N GLU A 121 17.97 -6.41 -19.14
CA GLU A 121 16.75 -6.90 -18.48
C GLU A 121 15.47 -6.28 -19.04
N ILE A 122 15.47 -5.00 -19.42
CA ILE A 122 14.29 -4.30 -19.93
C ILE A 122 14.11 -4.50 -21.44
N THR A 123 15.20 -4.43 -22.21
CA THR A 123 15.14 -4.35 -23.69
C THR A 123 15.73 -5.56 -24.39
N GLY A 124 16.48 -6.40 -23.67
CA GLY A 124 17.26 -7.49 -24.25
C GLY A 124 18.56 -7.06 -24.93
N ILE A 125 18.95 -5.78 -24.84
CA ILE A 125 20.11 -5.22 -25.54
C ILE A 125 20.98 -4.42 -24.57
N ARG A 126 22.22 -4.85 -24.31
CA ARG A 126 23.19 -4.08 -23.51
C ARG A 126 23.57 -2.77 -24.21
N GLY A 127 23.71 -1.69 -23.43
CA GLY A 127 24.03 -0.37 -23.96
C GLY A 127 22.88 0.29 -24.74
N TRP A 128 21.66 -0.23 -24.64
CA TRP A 128 20.49 0.36 -25.31
C TRP A 128 20.31 1.86 -24.97
N THR A 129 20.62 2.25 -23.73
CA THR A 129 20.55 3.65 -23.30
C THR A 129 21.86 4.42 -23.45
N GLU A 130 22.93 3.83 -24.01
CA GLU A 130 24.23 4.47 -24.20
C GLU A 130 24.21 5.47 -25.37
N VAL A 131 23.42 6.54 -25.20
CA VAL A 131 23.26 7.61 -26.19
C VAL A 131 24.37 8.65 -25.97
N PRO A 132 25.14 9.03 -27.01
CA PRO A 132 26.17 10.05 -26.89
C PRO A 132 25.67 11.37 -26.28
N GLY A 133 26.35 11.85 -25.25
CA GLY A 133 26.01 13.11 -24.56
C GLY A 133 24.92 12.99 -23.49
N ILE A 134 24.47 11.77 -23.17
CA ILE A 134 23.54 11.51 -22.07
C ILE A 134 24.29 10.94 -20.87
N GLU A 135 24.21 11.64 -19.74
CA GLU A 135 24.79 11.21 -18.46
C GLU A 135 24.09 9.96 -17.91
N GLU A 136 24.82 9.14 -17.15
CA GLU A 136 24.32 7.87 -16.63
C GLU A 136 23.06 8.02 -15.75
N GLU A 137 22.98 9.07 -14.93
CA GLU A 137 21.80 9.34 -14.10
C GLU A 137 20.54 9.52 -14.97
N ARG A 138 20.68 10.17 -16.12
CA ARG A 138 19.58 10.36 -17.07
C ARG A 138 19.20 9.04 -17.74
N ARG A 139 20.15 8.16 -18.00
CA ARG A 139 19.89 6.81 -18.52
C ARG A 139 19.05 5.99 -17.53
N TRP A 140 19.40 6.01 -16.24
CA TRP A 140 18.61 5.37 -15.18
C TRP A 140 17.17 5.92 -15.10
N GLU A 141 17.01 7.24 -15.22
CA GLU A 141 15.68 7.87 -15.27
C GLU A 141 14.85 7.38 -16.47
N MET A 142 15.46 7.28 -17.66
CA MET A 142 14.81 6.76 -18.86
C MET A 142 14.35 5.32 -18.68
N LEU A 143 15.19 4.45 -18.10
CA LEU A 143 14.83 3.06 -17.80
C LEU A 143 13.67 2.98 -16.81
N ARG A 144 13.71 3.73 -15.71
CA ARG A 144 12.61 3.76 -14.74
C ARG A 144 11.30 4.24 -15.35
N LYS A 145 11.34 5.20 -16.28
CA LYS A 145 10.15 5.69 -16.98
C LYS A 145 9.57 4.68 -17.98
N SER A 146 10.36 3.68 -18.38
CA SER A 146 9.93 2.63 -19.31
C SER A 146 9.23 1.44 -18.64
N VAL A 147 9.23 1.40 -17.30
CA VAL A 147 8.66 0.30 -16.50
C VAL A 147 7.53 0.80 -15.59
N LEU A 148 6.66 -0.12 -15.19
CA LEU A 148 5.58 0.16 -14.23
C LEU A 148 6.14 0.31 -12.81
N GLY A 149 5.82 1.43 -12.16
CA GLY A 149 6.04 1.63 -10.73
C GLY A 149 4.77 1.39 -9.92
N CYS A 150 4.68 2.08 -8.79
CA CYS A 150 3.51 2.02 -7.91
C CYS A 150 2.29 2.69 -8.54
N GLU A 151 1.30 1.88 -8.92
CA GLU A 151 0.05 2.32 -9.55
C GLU A 151 -0.94 3.00 -8.58
N ILE A 152 -0.66 2.94 -7.28
CA ILE A 152 -1.50 3.54 -6.22
C ILE A 152 -0.84 4.77 -5.56
N ASN A 153 0.21 5.33 -6.16
CA ASN A 153 0.91 6.51 -5.62
C ASN A 153 -0.03 7.69 -5.35
N GLN A 154 -0.98 7.95 -6.27
CA GLN A 154 -2.01 8.99 -6.08
C GLN A 154 -2.85 8.78 -4.81
N ILE A 155 -3.09 7.53 -4.42
CA ILE A 155 -3.85 7.19 -3.21
C ILE A 155 -2.99 7.46 -1.97
N PHE A 156 -1.69 7.14 -2.00
CA PHE A 156 -0.78 7.51 -0.92
C PHE A 156 -0.69 9.02 -0.75
N GLU A 157 -0.62 9.77 -1.84
CA GLU A 157 -0.53 11.22 -1.81
C GLU A 157 -1.80 11.83 -1.21
N GLU A 158 -2.97 11.42 -1.70
CA GLU A 158 -4.27 11.93 -1.24
C GLU A 158 -4.53 11.67 0.25
N TYR A 159 -4.22 10.46 0.73
CA TYR A 159 -4.62 10.03 2.08
C TYR A 159 -3.51 10.11 3.13
N LEU A 160 -2.24 10.04 2.72
CA LEU A 160 -1.09 10.05 3.63
C LEU A 160 -0.19 11.29 3.44
N GLY A 161 -0.33 12.03 2.33
CA GLY A 161 0.60 13.10 1.96
C GLY A 161 2.02 12.58 1.65
N LYS A 162 2.12 11.34 1.16
CA LYS A 162 3.39 10.64 0.90
C LYS A 162 3.38 10.02 -0.50
N THR A 163 4.55 9.84 -1.10
CA THR A 163 4.74 9.04 -2.32
C THR A 163 5.84 8.01 -2.11
N VAL A 164 5.84 6.92 -2.88
CA VAL A 164 6.91 5.90 -2.82
C VAL A 164 8.04 6.18 -3.81
N ASN A 165 7.76 6.93 -4.89
CA ASN A 165 8.73 7.30 -5.90
C ASN A 165 8.70 8.83 -6.09
N ILE A 166 9.86 9.45 -6.25
CA ILE A 166 10.01 10.80 -6.82
C ILE A 166 10.49 10.56 -8.26
N ILE A 167 9.62 10.79 -9.24
CA ILE A 167 9.98 10.79 -10.67
C ILE A 167 10.36 12.20 -11.06
#